data_AF-A0A524Q9G8-F1
#
_entry.id   AF-A0A524Q9G8-F1
#
_cell.length_a   1.000
_cell.length_b   1.000
_cell.length_c   1.000
_cell.angle_alpha   90.00
_cell.angle_beta   90.00
_cell.angle_gamma   90.00
#
_symmetry.space_group_name_H-M   'P 1'
#
loop_
_entity.id
_entity.type
_entity.pdbx_description
1 polymer ?
#
loop_
_entity_poly.entity_id
_entity_poly.type
_entity_poly.pdbx_seq_one_letter_code
_entity_poly.pdbx_strand_id
1 'polypeptide(L)'
;MATARLDPLGFPHLTDGEIHAIKSVWAGEGNKDQQRLALNVVMVKFARLKNIPFQPGSPDESAFLAGRMFVGQVIAMVIEKDFDKLSRNDKDLLVKQEDIPSE
;
A
#
# COMPACT_ATOMS: atom_id res chain seq x y z
N MET A 1 25.04 -13.98 -21.14
CA MET A 1 24.14 -12.91 -20.69
C MET A 1 23.34 -13.46 -19.51
N ALA A 2 23.56 -12.93 -18.30
CA ALA A 2 22.83 -13.37 -17.12
C ALA A 2 21.36 -12.99 -17.30
N THR A 3 20.49 -13.99 -17.44
CA THR A 3 19.04 -13.83 -17.32
C THR A 3 18.76 -13.28 -15.94
N ALA A 4 18.43 -11.98 -15.86
CA ALA A 4 17.82 -11.41 -14.66
C ALA A 4 16.64 -12.33 -14.33
N ARG A 5 16.71 -13.04 -13.19
CA ARG A 5 15.56 -13.77 -12.65
C ARG A 5 14.45 -12.74 -12.53
N LEU A 6 13.52 -12.75 -13.48
CA LEU A 6 12.24 -12.06 -13.36
C LEU A 6 11.60 -12.64 -12.11
N ASP A 7 11.53 -11.82 -11.08
CA ASP A 7 10.84 -12.19 -9.86
C ASP A 7 9.40 -12.57 -10.25
N PRO A 8 8.95 -13.82 -10.02
CA PRO A 8 7.65 -14.31 -10.49
C PRO A 8 6.48 -13.55 -9.87
N LEU A 9 6.72 -12.75 -8.83
CA LEU A 9 5.73 -11.92 -8.16
C LEU A 9 5.81 -10.44 -8.56
N GLY A 10 6.73 -10.09 -9.46
CA GLY A 10 6.92 -8.71 -9.93
C GLY A 10 7.32 -7.76 -8.79
N PHE A 11 8.13 -8.25 -7.84
CA PHE A 11 8.58 -7.41 -6.74
C PHE A 11 9.36 -6.21 -7.27
N PRO A 12 9.00 -5.00 -6.85
CA PRO A 12 9.70 -3.80 -7.26
C PRO A 12 11.13 -3.83 -6.71
N HIS A 13 12.09 -3.38 -7.52
CA HIS A 13 13.45 -3.20 -7.04
C HIS A 13 13.48 -2.16 -5.91
N LEU A 14 14.07 -2.54 -4.78
CA LEU A 14 14.25 -1.68 -3.62
C LEU A 14 15.71 -1.22 -3.54
N THR A 15 15.92 0.03 -3.16
CA THR A 15 17.26 0.53 -2.85
C THR A 15 17.69 0.04 -1.47
N ASP A 16 18.99 0.00 -1.20
CA ASP A 16 19.51 -0.38 0.12
C ASP A 16 18.96 0.50 1.24
N GLY A 17 18.74 1.78 0.97
CA GLY A 17 18.13 2.73 1.91
C GLY A 17 16.67 2.39 2.24
N GLU A 18 15.89 1.95 1.24
CA GLU A 18 14.50 1.51 1.45
C GLU A 18 14.44 0.20 2.23
N ILE A 19 15.31 -0.76 1.90
CA ILE A 19 15.43 -2.02 2.62
C ILE A 19 15.80 -1.76 4.09
N HIS A 20 16.80 -0.91 4.31
CA HIS A 20 17.22 -0.53 5.65
C HIS A 20 16.08 0.14 6.42
N ALA A 21 15.40 1.11 5.81
CA ALA A 21 14.27 1.80 6.45
C ALA A 21 13.15 0.84 6.85
N ILE A 22 12.74 -0.09 5.98
CA ILE A 22 11.72 -1.10 6.31
C ILE A 22 12.16 -1.97 7.48
N LYS A 23 13.42 -2.45 7.46
CA LYS A 23 13.96 -3.28 8.54
C LYS A 23 14.04 -2.54 9.86
N SER A 24 14.47 -1.27 9.87
CA SER A 24 14.55 -0.45 11.08
C SER A 24 13.16 -0.17 11.66
N VAL A 25 12.16 0.10 10.81
CA VAL A 25 10.76 0.26 11.26
C VAL A 25 10.22 -1.04 11.86
N TRP A 26 10.47 -2.19 11.22
CA TRP A 26 10.09 -3.50 11.77
C TRP A 26 10.74 -3.79 13.12
N ALA A 27 12.01 -3.42 13.30
CA ALA A 27 12.72 -3.58 14.56
C ALA A 27 12.26 -2.60 15.67
N GLY A 28 11.41 -1.62 15.34
CA GLY A 28 11.00 -0.58 16.29
C GLY A 28 12.04 0.53 16.51
N GLU A 29 13.10 0.57 15.71
CA GLU A 29 14.23 1.49 15.83
C GLU A 29 14.20 2.61 14.77
N GLY A 30 13.20 2.58 13.88
CA GLY A 30 13.09 3.50 12.76
C GLY A 30 12.88 4.95 13.21
N ASN A 31 13.74 5.86 12.75
CA ASN A 31 13.56 7.30 12.94
C ASN A 31 12.44 7.86 12.04
N LYS A 32 12.09 9.15 12.22
CA LYS A 32 10.98 9.81 11.49
C LYS A 32 11.10 9.68 9.96
N ASP A 33 12.29 9.81 9.42
CA ASP A 33 12.51 9.78 7.98
C ASP A 33 12.48 8.34 7.44
N GLN A 34 12.99 7.38 8.21
CA GLN A 34 12.89 5.96 7.91
C GLN A 34 11.44 5.46 7.96
N GLN A 35 10.65 5.92 8.93
CA GLN A 35 9.21 5.62 9.01
C GLN A 35 8.46 6.11 7.77
N ARG A 36 8.70 7.36 7.37
CA ARG A 36 8.10 7.93 6.16
C ARG A 36 8.55 7.22 4.90
N LEU A 37 9.84 6.91 4.79
CA LEU A 37 10.38 6.20 3.63
C LEU A 37 9.79 4.79 3.54
N ALA A 38 9.76 4.04 4.64
CA ALA A 38 9.17 2.70 4.68
C ALA A 38 7.69 2.73 4.28
N LEU A 39 6.90 3.66 4.83
CA LEU A 39 5.49 3.79 4.49
C LEU A 39 5.28 4.19 3.03
N ASN A 40 6.10 5.11 2.51
CA ASN A 40 6.07 5.48 1.10
C ASN A 40 6.43 4.30 0.18
N VAL A 41 7.37 3.43 0.58
CA VAL A 41 7.68 2.19 -0.17
C VAL A 41 6.47 1.25 -0.18
N VAL A 42 5.82 1.04 0.97
CA VAL A 42 4.60 0.23 1.05
C VAL A 42 3.53 0.78 0.10
N MET A 43 3.25 2.09 0.15
CA MET A 43 2.20 2.70 -0.67
C MET A 43 2.53 2.71 -2.17
N VAL A 44 3.74 3.15 -2.54
CA VAL A 44 4.09 3.40 -3.94
C VAL A 44 4.58 2.13 -4.63
N LYS A 45 5.43 1.34 -3.97
CA LYS A 45 6.06 0.17 -4.60
C LYS A 45 5.24 -1.11 -4.37
N PHE A 46 4.79 -1.36 -3.14
CA PHE A 46 4.03 -2.59 -2.85
C PHE A 46 2.55 -2.47 -3.20
N ALA A 47 1.90 -1.36 -2.87
CA ALA A 47 0.51 -1.13 -3.23
C ALA A 47 0.34 -0.53 -4.63
N ARG A 48 1.41 -0.07 -5.31
CA ARG A 48 1.33 0.50 -6.67
C ARG A 48 0.38 1.71 -6.76
N LEU A 49 0.28 2.50 -5.68
CA LEU A 49 -0.66 3.63 -5.57
C LEU A 49 -0.61 4.62 -6.74
N LYS A 50 0.55 4.80 -7.38
CA LYS A 50 0.77 5.77 -8.46
C LYS A 50 0.78 5.12 -9.86
N ASN A 51 0.47 3.83 -9.97
CA ASN A 51 0.47 3.10 -11.23
C ASN A 51 -0.94 2.96 -11.79
N ILE A 52 -1.04 2.72 -13.11
CA ILE A 52 -2.30 2.37 -13.75
C ILE A 52 -2.52 0.86 -13.56
N PRO A 53 -3.63 0.42 -12.95
CA PRO A 53 -3.91 -1.00 -12.71
C PRO A 53 -4.55 -1.65 -13.94
N PHE A 54 -3.91 -1.52 -15.11
CA PHE A 54 -4.41 -2.07 -16.36
C PHE A 54 -3.31 -2.83 -17.09
N GLN A 55 -3.58 -4.10 -17.35
CA GLN A 55 -2.73 -4.98 -18.15
C GLN A 55 -3.53 -5.47 -19.38
N PRO A 56 -3.18 -5.02 -20.59
CA PRO A 56 -3.85 -5.45 -21.81
C PRO A 56 -3.79 -6.98 -21.96
N GLY A 57 -4.93 -7.60 -22.27
CA GLY A 57 -5.04 -9.05 -22.49
C GLY A 57 -4.99 -9.90 -21.21
N SER A 58 -4.91 -9.29 -20.02
CA SER A 58 -4.93 -10.00 -18.74
C SER A 58 -5.87 -9.31 -17.73
N PRO A 59 -7.18 -9.63 -17.77
CA PRO A 59 -8.16 -9.06 -16.84
C PRO A 59 -7.85 -9.39 -15.36
N ASP A 60 -7.40 -10.62 -15.09
CA ASP A 60 -7.10 -11.07 -13.73
C ASP A 60 -5.94 -10.30 -13.11
N GLU A 61 -4.88 -10.04 -13.89
CA GLU A 61 -3.76 -9.20 -13.43
C GLU A 61 -4.21 -7.76 -13.20
N SER A 62 -5.09 -7.22 -14.05
CA SER A 62 -5.65 -5.87 -13.88
C SER A 62 -6.46 -5.77 -12.59
N ALA A 63 -7.30 -6.76 -12.31
CA ALA A 63 -8.08 -6.83 -11.07
C ALA A 63 -7.17 -6.93 -9.83
N PHE A 64 -6.13 -7.77 -9.89
CA PHE A 64 -5.15 -7.90 -8.81
C PHE A 64 -4.39 -6.59 -8.55
N LEU A 65 -3.94 -5.90 -9.61
CA LEU A 65 -3.29 -4.59 -9.51
C LEU A 65 -4.24 -3.53 -8.93
N ALA A 66 -5.51 -3.55 -9.31
CA ALA A 66 -6.53 -2.64 -8.77
C ALA A 66 -6.72 -2.87 -7.26
N GLY A 67 -6.77 -4.13 -6.82
CA GLY A 67 -6.84 -4.48 -5.40
C GLY A 67 -5.63 -3.97 -4.61
N ARG A 68 -4.41 -4.13 -5.14
CA ARG A 68 -3.19 -3.56 -4.52
C ARG A 68 -3.28 -2.03 -4.41
N MET A 69 -3.68 -1.37 -5.50
CA MET A 69 -3.81 0.08 -5.53
C MET A 69 -4.82 0.59 -4.50
N PHE A 70 -5.94 -0.11 -4.34
CA PHE A 70 -6.97 0.22 -3.35
C PHE A 70 -6.41 0.25 -1.92
N VAL A 71 -5.58 -0.74 -1.54
CA VAL A 71 -4.91 -0.74 -0.22
C VAL A 71 -4.08 0.53 -0.03
N GLY A 72 -3.32 0.93 -1.05
CA GLY A 72 -2.53 2.17 -1.01
C GLY A 72 -3.40 3.42 -0.85
N GLN A 73 -4.56 3.46 -1.51
CA GLN A 73 -5.51 4.56 -1.41
C GLN A 73 -6.12 4.66 -0.01
N VAL A 74 -6.48 3.52 0.60
CA VAL A 74 -6.99 3.49 1.98
C VAL A 74 -5.97 4.03 2.97
N ILE A 75 -4.70 3.64 2.82
CA ILE A 75 -3.62 4.18 3.67
C ILE A 75 -3.46 5.68 3.45
N ALA A 76 -3.47 6.16 2.20
CA ALA A 76 -3.38 7.60 1.89
C ALA A 76 -4.54 8.39 2.55
N MET A 77 -5.77 7.88 2.43
CA MET A 77 -6.94 8.49 3.08
C MET A 77 -6.77 8.58 4.60
N VAL A 78 -6.20 7.56 5.25
CA VAL A 78 -5.95 7.58 6.70
C VAL A 78 -4.88 8.62 7.08
N ILE A 79 -3.83 8.77 6.28
CA ILE A 79 -2.75 9.75 6.53
C ILE A 79 -3.25 11.18 6.33
N GLU A 80 -4.07 11.41 5.30
CA GLU A 80 -4.61 12.73 4.95
C GLU A 80 -5.80 13.14 5.83
N LYS A 81 -6.51 12.19 6.42
CA LYS A 81 -7.60 12.48 7.35
C LYS A 81 -7.04 13.11 8.64
N ASP A 82 -7.42 14.36 8.88
CA ASP A 82 -7.32 14.98 10.20
C ASP A 82 -8.29 14.27 11.16
N PHE A 83 -7.79 13.30 11.93
CA PHE A 83 -8.59 12.57 12.91
C PHE A 83 -9.25 13.47 13.97
N ASP A 84 -8.63 14.61 14.26
CA ASP A 84 -9.15 15.61 15.20
C ASP A 84 -10.34 16.41 14.63
N LYS A 85 -10.54 16.40 13.31
CA LYS A 85 -11.64 17.10 12.63
C LYS A 85 -12.81 16.18 12.25
N LEU A 86 -12.69 14.88 12.52
CA LEU A 86 -13.77 13.93 12.26
C LEU A 86 -14.85 14.07 13.34
N SER A 87 -16.02 14.55 12.92
CA SER A 87 -17.24 14.56 13.72
C SER A 87 -17.59 13.13 14.17
N ARG A 88 -18.25 13.00 15.33
CA ARG A 88 -18.62 11.70 15.95
C ARG A 88 -19.41 10.79 14.98
N ASN A 89 -20.12 11.36 14.01
CA ASN A 89 -20.89 10.63 13.00
C ASN A 89 -20.03 9.95 11.90
N ASP A 90 -18.82 10.44 11.64
CA ASP A 90 -17.93 9.85 10.62
C ASP A 90 -17.18 8.61 11.15
N LYS A 91 -17.10 8.48 12.48
CA LYS A 91 -16.49 7.32 13.15
C LYS A 91 -17.36 6.06 13.01
N ASP A 92 -18.68 6.23 12.91
CA ASP A 92 -19.64 5.13 12.75
C ASP A 92 -19.61 4.51 11.34
N LEU A 93 -19.11 5.21 10.32
CA LEU A 93 -18.97 4.68 8.96
C LEU A 93 -17.85 3.65 8.83
N LEU A 94 -16.89 3.63 9.75
CA LEU A 94 -15.82 2.62 9.80
C LEU A 94 -16.24 1.34 10.53
N VAL A 95 -17.30 1.39 11.34
CA VAL A 95 -17.82 0.22 12.08
C VAL A 95 -18.88 -0.52 11.24
N LYS A 96 -19.60 0.18 10.35
CA LYS A 96 -20.74 -0.38 9.58
C LYS A 96 -20.37 -1.28 8.40
N GLN A 97 -19.10 -1.60 8.16
CA GLN A 97 -18.72 -2.55 7.11
C GLN A 97 -18.92 -4.03 7.51
N GLU A 98 -19.27 -4.33 8.76
CA GLU A 98 -19.56 -5.71 9.20
C GLU A 98 -20.99 -6.20 8.90
N ASP A 99 -21.89 -5.34 8.40
CA ASP A 99 -23.30 -5.67 8.13
C ASP A 99 -23.63 -5.72 6.62
N ILE A 100 -22.80 -6.37 5.80
CA ILE A 100 -23.21 -6.75 4.44
C ILE A 100 -23.72 -8.19 4.51
N PRO A 101 -25.05 -8.45 4.48
CA PRO A 101 -25.55 -9.81 4.40
C PRO A 101 -25.12 -10.41 3.05
N SER A 102 -24.48 -11.58 3.12
CA SER A 102 -24.21 -12.42 1.96
C SER A 102 -25.54 -12.97 1.44
N GLU A 103 -26.01 -12.46 0.31
CA GLU A 103 -26.94 -13.16 -0.58
C GLU A 103 -26.19 -13.71 -1.80
#